data_AF-A0A933B902-F1
#
_entry.id   AF-A0A933B902-F1
#
_cell.length_a   1.000
_cell.length_b   1.000
_cell.length_c   1.000
_cell.angle_alpha   90.00
_cell.angle_beta   90.00
_cell.angle_gamma   90.00
#
_symmetry.space_group_name_H-M   'P 1'
#
loop_
_entity.id
_entity.type
_entity.pdbx_description
1 polymer ?
#
loop_
_entity_poly.entity_id
_entity_poly.type
_entity_poly.pdbx_seq_one_letter_code
_entity_poly.pdbx_strand_id
1 'polypeptide(L)'
;MDYTLTVDGEVVDQSPEGKPFQYIHGKGQIIPGLERQLTGLRVGDSGEITVTPEEGYGPVDPAAVVEIPKEQLPKTVTPEVGMALSGVDPEGRPFRARVKTIHDTTVTLDLNHPLAGKTLLFKIKVITITPSAS
;
A
#
# COMPACT_ATOMS: atom_id res chain seq x y z
N MET A 1 -2.66 -14.35 11.09
CA MET A 1 -2.28 -13.40 12.16
C MET A 1 -3.32 -12.31 12.22
N ASP A 2 -3.55 -11.72 13.39
CA ASP A 2 -4.30 -10.47 13.48
C ASP A 2 -3.31 -9.31 13.39
N TYR A 3 -3.74 -8.20 12.79
CA TYR A 3 -2.96 -6.98 12.75
C TYR A 3 -3.81 -5.72 12.83
N THR A 4 -3.19 -4.64 13.31
CA THR A 4 -3.65 -3.26 13.17
C THR A 4 -2.48 -2.45 12.62
N LEU A 5 -2.72 -1.73 11.52
CA LEU A 5 -1.76 -0.81 10.92
C LEU A 5 -2.14 0.62 11.28
N THR A 6 -1.22 1.30 11.97
CA THR A 6 -1.32 2.73 12.29
C THR A 6 -0.29 3.51 11.48
N VAL A 7 -0.71 4.63 10.92
CA VAL A 7 0.14 5.58 10.18
C VAL A 7 -0.22 6.98 10.65
N ASP A 8 0.79 7.79 10.99
CA ASP A 8 0.61 9.16 11.48
C ASP A 8 -0.39 9.28 12.66
N GLY A 9 -0.47 8.24 13.49
CA GLY A 9 -1.36 8.19 14.66
C GLY A 9 -2.79 7.71 14.36
N GLU A 10 -3.13 7.44 13.10
CA GLU A 10 -4.46 6.96 12.69
C GLU A 10 -4.40 5.49 12.24
N VAL A 11 -5.43 4.72 12.61
CA VAL A 11 -5.59 3.35 12.11
C VAL A 11 -6.04 3.42 10.66
N VAL A 12 -5.20 2.94 9.74
CA VAL A 12 -5.47 2.98 8.30
C VAL A 12 -5.91 1.62 7.76
N ASP A 13 -5.58 0.52 8.46
CA ASP A 13 -6.00 -0.82 8.08
C ASP A 13 -5.95 -1.79 9.29
N GLN A 14 -6.75 -2.85 9.26
CA GLN A 14 -6.73 -3.90 10.28
C GLN A 14 -7.38 -5.19 9.77
N SER A 15 -6.92 -6.33 10.30
CA SER A 15 -7.61 -7.61 10.06
C SER A 15 -9.03 -7.57 10.66
N PRO A 16 -10.08 -7.97 9.92
CA PRO A 16 -11.43 -8.00 10.46
C PRO A 16 -11.57 -8.98 11.62
N GLU A 17 -12.50 -8.70 12.54
CA GLU A 17 -12.77 -9.56 13.69
C GLU A 17 -13.10 -11.00 13.24
N GLY A 18 -12.42 -11.98 13.84
CA GLY A 18 -12.58 -13.39 13.52
C GLY A 18 -12.06 -13.80 12.13
N LYS A 19 -11.43 -12.89 11.38
CA LYS A 19 -10.82 -13.17 10.07
C LYS A 19 -9.33 -12.79 10.07
N PRO A 20 -8.47 -13.63 10.68
CA PRO A 20 -7.03 -13.39 10.68
C PRO A 20 -6.50 -13.28 9.26
N PHE A 21 -5.59 -12.33 9.06
CA PHE A 21 -4.85 -12.18 7.82
C PHE A 21 -3.92 -13.38 7.59
N GLN A 22 -3.94 -13.92 6.36
CA GLN A 22 -3.17 -15.08 5.97
C GLN A 22 -2.21 -14.70 4.84
N TYR A 23 -0.97 -15.15 4.97
CA TYR A 23 0.05 -15.02 3.93
C TYR A 23 1.00 -16.21 4.00
N ILE A 24 1.76 -16.42 2.93
CA ILE A 24 2.81 -17.43 2.85
C ILE A 24 4.17 -16.74 3.02
N HIS A 25 4.87 -17.11 4.08
CA HIS A 25 6.18 -16.56 4.39
C HIS A 25 7.21 -16.91 3.31
N GLY A 26 7.98 -15.91 2.87
CA GLY A 26 8.99 -16.01 1.83
C GLY A 26 8.45 -15.95 0.40
N LYS A 27 7.17 -15.61 0.21
CA LYS A 27 6.54 -15.44 -1.12
C LYS A 27 6.37 -13.98 -1.53
N GLY A 28 6.84 -13.02 -0.72
CA GLY A 28 6.74 -11.59 -1.05
C GLY A 28 5.29 -11.09 -1.16
N GLN A 29 4.36 -11.71 -0.43
CA GLN A 29 2.95 -11.33 -0.42
C GLN A 29 2.66 -10.10 0.45
N ILE A 30 3.57 -9.80 1.38
CA ILE A 30 3.53 -8.62 2.23
C ILE A 30 4.84 -7.85 2.09
N ILE A 31 4.85 -6.62 2.59
CA ILE A 31 6.03 -5.75 2.54
C ILE A 31 7.24 -6.40 3.24
N PRO A 32 8.45 -6.28 2.68
CA PRO A 32 9.64 -7.00 3.15
C PRO A 32 9.97 -6.77 4.63
N GLY A 33 9.81 -5.54 5.12
CA GLY A 33 10.10 -5.20 6.52
C GLY A 33 9.17 -5.92 7.50
N LEU A 34 7.89 -6.05 7.16
CA LEU A 34 6.94 -6.79 7.99
C LEU A 34 7.25 -8.29 7.96
N GLU A 35 7.46 -8.86 6.77
CA GLU A 35 7.78 -10.30 6.64
C GLU A 35 9.02 -10.67 7.45
N ARG A 36 10.09 -9.89 7.33
CA ARG A 36 11.34 -10.12 8.05
C ARG A 36 11.16 -10.09 9.57
N GLN A 37 10.36 -9.15 10.08
CA GLN A 37 10.11 -8.99 11.52
C GLN A 37 9.19 -10.07 12.09
N LEU A 38 8.41 -10.75 11.24
CA LEU A 38 7.62 -11.91 11.64
C LEU A 38 8.45 -13.20 11.73
N THR A 39 9.67 -13.21 11.18
CA THR A 39 10.58 -14.37 11.25
C THR A 39 10.91 -14.72 12.69
N GLY A 40 10.73 -15.99 13.04
CA GLY A 40 11.07 -16.52 14.37
C GLY A 40 9.98 -16.34 15.43
N LEU A 41 8.90 -15.60 15.13
CA LEU A 41 7.74 -15.52 16.00
C LEU A 41 6.98 -16.86 16.03
N ARG A 42 6.37 -17.13 17.18
CA ARG A 42 5.63 -18.36 17.47
C ARG A 42 4.14 -18.06 17.59
N VAL A 43 3.33 -19.11 17.48
CA VAL A 43 1.90 -19.02 17.78
C VAL A 43 1.69 -18.47 19.18
N GLY A 44 0.88 -17.42 19.29
CA GLY A 44 0.60 -16.70 20.53
C GLY A 44 1.41 -15.43 20.72
N ASP A 45 2.54 -15.26 20.02
CA ASP A 45 3.36 -14.05 20.13
C ASP A 45 2.59 -12.82 19.62
N SER A 46 2.80 -11.69 20.29
CA SER A 46 2.26 -10.40 19.90
C SER A 46 3.32 -9.31 20.08
N GLY A 47 3.29 -8.29 19.25
CA GLY A 47 4.24 -7.20 19.34
C GLY A 47 3.91 -6.04 18.41
N GLU A 48 4.69 -4.98 18.55
CA GLU A 48 4.68 -3.83 17.66
C GLU A 48 5.90 -3.89 16.74
N ILE A 49 5.65 -3.74 15.44
CA ILE A 49 6.65 -3.76 14.40
C ILE A 49 6.59 -2.42 13.69
N THR A 50 7.72 -1.71 13.70
CA THR A 50 7.89 -0.49 12.90
C THR A 50 8.57 -0.86 11.58
N VAL A 51 7.97 -0.44 10.46
CA VAL A 51 8.51 -0.62 9.12
C VAL A 51 8.77 0.75 8.51
N THR A 52 10.02 1.01 8.12
CA THR A 52 10.40 2.27 7.46
C THR A 52 9.86 2.30 6.03
N PRO A 53 9.80 3.47 5.37
CA PRO A 53 9.37 3.56 3.97
C PRO A 53 10.15 2.60 3.05
N GLU A 54 11.47 2.51 3.21
CA GLU A 54 12.37 1.69 2.39
C GLU A 54 12.05 0.19 2.49
N GLU A 55 11.55 -0.25 3.64
CA GLU A 55 11.18 -1.64 3.91
C GLU A 55 9.68 -1.90 3.72
N GLY A 56 8.92 -0.84 3.46
CA GLY A 56 7.48 -0.83 3.26
C GLY A 56 7.10 -0.58 1.81
N TYR A 57 6.50 0.58 1.55
CA TYR A 57 5.98 0.97 0.23
C TYR A 57 6.92 1.91 -0.55
N GLY A 58 8.19 1.98 -0.14
CA GLY A 58 9.19 2.87 -0.72
C GLY A 58 9.09 4.32 -0.24
N PRO A 59 10.11 5.15 -0.50
CA PRO A 59 10.01 6.59 -0.38
C PRO A 59 9.02 7.17 -1.40
N VAL A 60 8.58 8.41 -1.19
CA VAL A 60 7.88 9.15 -2.26
C VAL A 60 8.85 9.38 -3.40
N ASP A 61 8.46 8.97 -4.61
CA ASP A 61 9.18 9.24 -5.84
C ASP A 61 8.59 10.48 -6.54
N PRO A 62 9.33 11.61 -6.60
CA PRO A 62 8.90 12.78 -7.34
C PRO A 62 8.73 12.52 -8.85
N ALA A 63 9.46 11.56 -9.41
CA ALA A 63 9.36 11.20 -10.83
C ALA A 63 8.09 10.36 -11.13
N ALA A 64 7.46 9.79 -10.11
CA ALA A 64 6.16 9.12 -10.21
C ALA A 64 4.98 10.10 -10.19
N VAL A 65 5.23 11.42 -10.20
CA VAL A 65 4.22 12.44 -10.42
C VAL A 65 4.27 12.88 -11.88
N VAL A 66 3.19 12.63 -12.61
CA VAL A 66 3.12 12.91 -14.05
C VAL A 66 2.04 13.93 -14.34
N GLU A 67 2.31 14.84 -15.28
CA GLU A 67 1.30 15.77 -15.78
C GLU A 67 0.75 15.27 -17.11
N ILE A 68 -0.58 15.23 -17.23
CA ILE A 68 -1.25 14.86 -18.47
C ILE A 68 -2.27 15.93 -18.88
N PRO A 69 -2.51 16.13 -20.19
CA PRO A 69 -3.64 16.90 -20.69
C PRO A 69 -4.97 16.30 -20.22
N LYS A 70 -5.94 17.14 -19.84
CA LYS A 70 -7.27 16.68 -19.41
C LYS A 70 -7.99 15.87 -20.49
N GLU A 71 -7.67 16.10 -21.76
CA GLU A 71 -8.23 15.39 -22.91
C GLU A 71 -7.86 13.90 -22.93
N GLN A 72 -6.80 13.50 -22.21
CA GLN A 72 -6.43 12.08 -22.05
C GLN A 72 -7.28 11.36 -21.00
N LEU A 73 -7.99 12.10 -20.13
CA LEU A 73 -8.93 11.48 -19.21
C LEU A 73 -10.17 10.96 -19.98
N PRO A 74 -10.78 9.85 -19.53
CA PRO A 74 -12.06 9.42 -20.08
C PRO A 74 -13.07 10.56 -19.99
N LYS A 75 -13.83 10.81 -21.06
CA LYS A 75 -14.84 11.90 -21.12
C LYS A 75 -15.94 11.78 -20.05
N THR A 76 -16.09 10.61 -19.44
CA THR A 76 -17.02 10.33 -18.36
C THR A 76 -16.50 10.72 -16.98
N VAL A 77 -15.20 11.05 -16.86
CA VAL A 77 -14.55 11.39 -15.60
C VAL A 77 -14.36 12.90 -15.51
N THR A 78 -14.89 13.48 -14.44
CA THR A 78 -14.52 14.85 -14.03
C THR A 78 -13.47 14.72 -12.92
N PRO A 79 -12.22 15.16 -13.13
CA PRO A 79 -11.17 14.97 -12.13
C PRO A 79 -11.43 15.84 -10.91
N GLU A 80 -11.21 15.27 -9.72
CA GLU A 80 -11.23 15.99 -8.44
C GLU A 80 -9.93 15.73 -7.70
N VAL A 81 -9.38 16.73 -7.02
CA VAL A 81 -8.16 16.55 -6.22
C VAL A 81 -8.40 15.47 -5.18
N GLY A 82 -7.50 14.49 -5.15
CA GLY A 82 -7.58 13.33 -4.28
C GLY A 82 -8.30 12.13 -4.88
N MET A 83 -8.98 12.26 -6.03
CA MET A 83 -9.66 11.15 -6.72
C MET A 83 -8.65 10.07 -7.15
N ALA A 84 -8.97 8.82 -6.85
CA ALA A 84 -8.23 7.68 -7.36
C ALA A 84 -8.68 7.35 -8.79
N LEU A 85 -7.72 7.22 -9.69
CA LEU A 85 -7.90 6.83 -11.08
C LEU A 85 -7.20 5.50 -11.34
N SER A 86 -7.77 4.71 -12.24
CA SER A 86 -7.14 3.50 -12.78
C SER A 86 -7.12 3.60 -14.29
N GLY A 87 -6.04 3.15 -14.90
CA GLY A 87 -5.85 3.22 -16.34
C GLY A 87 -4.91 2.14 -16.85
N VAL A 88 -4.57 2.25 -18.12
CA VAL A 88 -3.60 1.38 -18.79
C VAL A 88 -2.56 2.28 -19.45
N ASP A 89 -1.28 1.99 -19.24
CA ASP A 89 -0.18 2.75 -19.82
C ASP A 89 0.05 2.37 -21.31
N PRO A 90 0.92 3.08 -22.05
CA PRO A 90 1.19 2.76 -23.47
C PRO A 90 1.73 1.35 -23.73
N GLU A 91 2.28 0.68 -22.71
CA GLU A 91 2.80 -0.69 -22.79
C GLU A 91 1.70 -1.73 -22.47
N GLY A 92 0.47 -1.30 -22.21
CA GLY A 92 -0.65 -2.18 -21.88
C GLY A 92 -0.70 -2.59 -20.40
N ARG A 93 0.12 -1.98 -19.54
CA ARG A 93 0.14 -2.31 -18.11
C ARG A 93 -0.90 -1.51 -17.35
N PRO A 94 -1.67 -2.12 -16.43
CA PRO A 94 -2.58 -1.38 -15.59
C PRO A 94 -1.80 -0.51 -14.60
N PHE A 95 -2.29 0.70 -14.36
CA PHE A 95 -1.75 1.58 -13.32
C PHE A 95 -2.89 2.14 -12.45
N ARG A 96 -2.52 2.57 -11.25
CA ARG A 96 -3.36 3.37 -10.37
C ARG A 96 -2.66 4.68 -10.09
N ALA A 97 -3.42 5.76 -10.03
CA ALA A 97 -2.91 7.07 -9.71
C ALA A 97 -3.91 7.86 -8.87
N ARG A 98 -3.47 8.92 -8.23
CA ARG A 98 -4.32 9.87 -7.51
C ARG A 98 -4.19 11.24 -8.16
N VAL A 99 -5.30 11.92 -8.39
CA VAL A 99 -5.25 13.32 -8.84
C VAL A 99 -4.63 14.16 -7.73
N LYS A 100 -3.50 14.81 -8.03
CA LYS A 100 -2.75 15.63 -7.06
C LYS A 100 -3.10 17.10 -7.17
N THR A 101 -3.16 17.62 -8.39
CA THR A 101 -3.42 19.03 -8.70
C THR A 101 -4.16 19.10 -10.03
N ILE A 102 -5.08 20.05 -10.15
CA ILE A 102 -5.80 20.34 -11.38
C ILE A 102 -5.40 21.74 -11.84
N HIS A 103 -4.95 21.85 -13.09
CA HIS A 103 -4.63 23.12 -13.76
C HIS A 103 -5.74 23.47 -14.76
N ASP A 104 -5.56 24.52 -15.56
CA ASP A 104 -6.59 24.94 -16.53
C ASP A 104 -6.80 23.88 -17.62
N THR A 105 -5.70 23.40 -18.23
CA THR A 105 -5.71 22.43 -19.33
C THR A 105 -5.14 21.06 -18.95
N THR A 106 -4.38 20.97 -17.87
CA THR A 106 -3.69 19.74 -17.45
C THR A 106 -4.11 19.30 -16.05
N VAL A 107 -3.74 18.06 -15.71
CA VAL A 107 -3.90 17.47 -14.38
C VAL A 107 -2.61 16.75 -14.01
N THR A 108 -2.16 16.90 -12.78
CA THR A 108 -1.03 16.11 -12.26
C THR A 108 -1.56 14.89 -11.52
N LEU A 109 -1.06 13.72 -11.91
CA LEU A 109 -1.37 12.43 -11.31
C LEU A 109 -0.18 11.94 -10.49
N ASP A 110 -0.46 11.48 -9.29
CA ASP A 110 0.52 10.85 -8.40
C ASP A 110 0.40 9.33 -8.49
N LEU A 111 1.42 8.65 -9.02
CA LEU A 111 1.46 7.20 -9.15
C LEU A 111 2.11 6.51 -7.94
N ASN A 112 2.53 7.27 -6.92
CA ASN A 112 3.06 6.68 -5.71
C ASN A 112 2.00 5.81 -5.01
N HIS A 113 2.46 4.76 -4.31
CA HIS A 113 1.59 4.03 -3.40
C HIS A 113 1.00 5.00 -2.37
N PRO A 114 -0.27 4.87 -1.94
CA PRO A 114 -0.89 5.78 -0.96
C PRO A 114 -0.13 5.91 0.38
N LEU A 115 0.66 4.88 0.71
CA LEU A 115 1.50 4.82 1.91
C LEU A 115 3.01 5.02 1.63
N ALA A 116 3.39 5.44 0.43
CA ALA A 116 4.78 5.77 0.11
C ALA A 116 5.30 6.91 1.01
N GLY A 117 6.57 6.81 1.42
CA GLY A 117 7.22 7.73 2.35
C GLY A 117 6.71 7.66 3.79
N LYS A 118 5.76 6.78 4.11
CA LYS A 118 5.21 6.64 5.46
C LYS A 118 5.94 5.56 6.26
N THR A 119 6.19 5.85 7.54
CA THR A 119 6.57 4.84 8.51
C THR A 119 5.31 4.13 8.97
N LEU A 120 5.34 2.80 8.96
CA LEU A 120 4.17 1.96 9.23
C LEU A 120 4.34 1.28 10.59
N LEU A 121 3.35 1.45 11.47
CA LEU A 121 3.33 0.78 12.77
C LEU A 121 2.30 -0.35 12.76
N PHE A 122 2.80 -1.58 12.78
CA PHE A 122 1.97 -2.78 12.86
C PHE A 122 1.93 -3.30 14.29
N LYS A 123 0.73 -3.39 14.87
CA LYS A 123 0.50 -4.23 16.04
C LYS A 123 0.02 -5.59 15.56
N ILE A 124 0.75 -6.66 15.87
CA ILE A 124 0.43 -8.00 15.37
C ILE A 124 0.16 -8.99 16.50
N LYS A 125 -0.57 -10.05 16.17
CA LYS A 125 -0.70 -11.26 16.98
C LYS A 125 -0.67 -12.49 16.08
N VAL A 126 0.26 -13.41 16.34
CA VAL A 126 0.37 -14.66 15.60
C VAL A 126 -0.70 -15.63 16.10
N ILE A 127 -1.69 -15.90 15.26
CA ILE A 127 -2.83 -16.78 15.62
C ILE A 127 -2.52 -18.24 15.33
N THR A 128 -1.97 -18.52 14.15
CA THR A 128 -1.68 -19.88 13.69
C THR A 128 -0.49 -19.84 12.75
N ILE A 129 0.32 -20.89 12.76
CA ILE A 129 1.37 -21.18 11.77
C ILE A 129 1.10 -22.58 11.23
N THR A 130 1.01 -22.72 9.92
CA THR A 130 0.86 -24.02 9.24
C THR A 130 1.96 -24.17 8.20
N PRO A 131 2.50 -25.38 8.00
CA PRO A 131 3.37 -25.64 6.86
C PRO A 131 2.65 -25.26 5.56
N SER A 132 3.34 -24.57 4.65
CA SER A 132 2.84 -24.46 3.28
C SER A 132 2.89 -25.86 2.67
N ALA A 133 1.82 -26.26 1.97
CA ALA A 133 1.91 -27.42 1.10
C ALA A 133 2.99 -27.14 0.03
N SER A 134 3.86 -28.12 -0.20
CA SER A 134 4.90 -28.10 -1.23
C SER A 134 4.33 -28.04 -2.63
#